data_AF-A0A656HC72-F1
#
_entry.id   AF-A0A656HC72-F1
#
_cell.length_a   1.000
_cell.length_b   1.000
_cell.length_c   1.000
_cell.angle_alpha   90.00
_cell.angle_beta   90.00
_cell.angle_gamma   90.00
#
_symmetry.space_group_name_H-M   'P 1'
#
loop_
_entity.id
_entity.type
_entity.pdbx_description
1 polymer ?
#
loop_
_entity_poly.entity_id
_entity_poly.type
_entity_poly.pdbx_seq_one_letter_code
_entity_poly.pdbx_strand_id
1 'polypeptide(L)'
;MINNNLFSSARFADNPFLKDVAGKQFAQFGDFSIWPSYYPKRDPASLLQAHDAIQADAFCKELDFIIIGPKRQKGKADALRRAQKFGVKVLDQVDLLYLTRPRLERARFAFAGGFDFLPPSLTSQQGYSVLADIGCEHDLKVTEATDYLVLGEKRAKGKADAQKLAEKHKVSILTEDAFLDLIGNQVAPDKLNFQSLVIKLQRTIDPSRLRKALQMLQDDSFNLYSDHDDLQITGIISSQSGYSTAYSCLLDHEGSYSCCDDGLNKCMGMDNMYGRGICKHTLALLLGLVNSGGLDANRVFRWVVASTQHRAGKDDTTKDKLAKTWLRYKGMEAGEIDWRPMETIPEDYY
;
A
#
# COMPACT_ATOMS: atom_id res chain seq x y z
N MET A 1 -21.14 -4.44 -17.94
CA MET A 1 -19.82 -3.97 -18.41
C MET A 1 -19.80 -2.47 -18.21
N ILE A 2 -19.10 -1.99 -17.18
CA ILE A 2 -18.96 -0.55 -16.92
C ILE A 2 -18.00 -0.02 -17.99
N ASN A 3 -18.44 0.97 -18.75
CA ASN A 3 -17.66 1.58 -19.81
C ASN A 3 -16.55 2.44 -19.17
N ASN A 4 -15.37 1.86 -18.91
CA ASN A 4 -14.22 2.52 -18.27
C ASN A 4 -13.55 3.62 -19.15
N ASN A 5 -14.21 4.10 -20.21
CA ASN A 5 -13.57 4.85 -21.29
C ASN A 5 -13.63 6.38 -21.16
N LEU A 6 -13.86 6.90 -19.98
CA LEU A 6 -13.85 8.35 -19.74
C LEU A 6 -12.96 8.68 -18.55
N PHE A 7 -11.68 8.29 -18.61
CA PHE A 7 -10.68 9.08 -17.89
C PHE A 7 -10.47 10.36 -18.70
N SER A 8 -10.65 11.51 -18.05
CA SER A 8 -10.33 12.79 -18.67
C SER A 8 -8.84 12.79 -19.04
N SER A 9 -8.54 12.64 -20.33
CA SER A 9 -7.18 12.70 -20.89
C SER A 9 -6.46 14.00 -20.50
N ALA A 10 -7.22 15.05 -20.17
CA ALA A 10 -6.70 16.33 -19.71
C ALA A 10 -5.83 16.20 -18.44
N ARG A 11 -6.17 15.30 -17.51
CA ARG A 11 -5.40 15.14 -16.26
C ARG A 11 -4.04 14.46 -16.47
N PHE A 12 -3.85 13.77 -17.60
CA PHE A 12 -2.55 13.22 -18.03
C PHE A 12 -1.78 14.20 -18.91
N ALA A 13 -2.47 15.02 -19.70
CA ALA A 13 -1.86 15.95 -20.64
C ALA A 13 -0.89 16.93 -19.96
N ASP A 14 -1.14 17.31 -18.71
CA ASP A 14 -0.30 18.23 -17.94
C ASP A 14 0.79 17.56 -17.09
N ASN A 15 0.98 16.25 -17.21
CA ASN A 15 2.04 15.55 -16.52
C ASN A 15 3.43 15.94 -17.10
N PRO A 16 4.37 16.48 -16.30
CA PRO A 16 5.68 16.94 -16.80
C PRO A 16 6.54 15.81 -17.37
N PHE A 17 6.49 14.62 -16.77
CA PHE A 17 7.25 13.48 -17.27
C PHE A 17 6.69 13.01 -18.61
N LEU A 18 5.37 12.94 -18.77
CA LEU A 18 4.76 12.57 -20.04
C LEU A 18 5.02 13.61 -21.16
N LYS A 19 5.21 14.90 -20.82
CA LYS A 19 5.69 15.90 -21.78
C LYS A 19 7.18 15.73 -22.13
N ASP A 20 7.99 15.34 -21.14
CA ASP A 20 9.45 15.19 -21.28
C ASP A 20 9.87 13.89 -21.98
N VAL A 21 9.00 12.88 -22.09
CA VAL A 21 9.32 11.64 -22.82
C VAL A 21 9.16 11.74 -24.34
N ALA A 22 8.61 12.85 -24.86
CA ALA A 22 8.45 13.05 -26.29
C ALA A 22 9.81 12.98 -27.01
N GLY A 23 9.94 12.08 -27.98
CA GLY A 23 11.18 11.83 -28.72
C GLY A 23 12.24 11.01 -27.97
N LYS A 24 12.03 10.67 -26.69
CA LYS A 24 12.97 9.84 -25.92
C LYS A 24 12.84 8.36 -26.28
N GLN A 25 13.96 7.66 -26.29
CA GLN A 25 14.03 6.22 -26.54
C GLN A 25 13.97 5.42 -25.23
N PHE A 26 13.10 4.41 -25.19
CA PHE A 26 13.00 3.51 -24.05
C PHE A 26 12.93 2.05 -24.47
N ALA A 27 13.34 1.15 -23.57
CA ALA A 27 13.09 -0.28 -23.73
C ALA A 27 12.45 -0.85 -22.45
N GLN A 28 11.51 -1.78 -22.61
CA GLN A 28 10.84 -2.44 -21.50
C GLN A 28 11.37 -3.88 -21.32
N PHE A 29 11.72 -4.23 -20.09
CA PHE A 29 12.11 -5.58 -19.69
C PHE A 29 11.25 -6.04 -18.52
N GLY A 30 10.43 -7.05 -18.77
CA GLY A 30 9.50 -7.65 -17.84
C GLY A 30 8.10 -7.07 -17.98
N ASP A 31 7.15 -7.84 -17.48
CA ASP A 31 5.75 -7.44 -17.41
C ASP A 31 5.43 -6.84 -16.04
N PHE A 32 4.49 -5.90 -16.06
CA PHE A 32 3.96 -5.33 -14.84
C PHE A 32 3.12 -6.39 -14.12
N SER A 33 3.22 -6.43 -12.80
CA SER A 33 2.36 -7.29 -11.98
C SER A 33 0.93 -6.75 -11.97
N ILE A 34 0.80 -5.42 -11.96
CA ILE A 34 -0.45 -4.69 -11.85
C ILE A 34 -0.35 -3.47 -12.78
N TRP A 35 -1.41 -3.22 -13.54
CA TRP A 35 -1.58 -2.01 -14.32
C TRP A 35 -2.91 -1.35 -13.91
N PRO A 36 -2.90 -0.12 -13.38
CA PRO A 36 -4.11 0.48 -12.84
C PRO A 36 -5.18 0.69 -13.91
N SER A 37 -6.42 0.35 -13.57
CA SER A 37 -7.56 0.37 -14.50
C SER A 37 -7.96 1.76 -14.97
N TYR A 38 -7.49 2.81 -14.28
CA TYR A 38 -7.71 4.19 -14.65
C TYR A 38 -6.79 4.70 -15.77
N TYR A 39 -5.75 3.95 -16.14
CA TYR A 39 -4.97 4.34 -17.31
C TYR A 39 -5.79 4.08 -18.58
N PRO A 40 -5.78 5.01 -19.55
CA PRO A 40 -6.55 4.86 -20.80
C PRO A 40 -6.00 3.74 -21.70
N LYS A 41 -4.73 3.37 -21.53
CA LYS A 41 -4.05 2.27 -22.23
C LYS A 41 -3.79 1.12 -21.27
N ARG A 42 -3.59 -0.09 -21.79
CA ARG A 42 -3.51 -1.32 -20.99
C ARG A 42 -2.10 -1.70 -20.55
N ASP A 43 -1.08 -0.95 -20.98
CA ASP A 43 0.32 -1.28 -20.74
C ASP A 43 1.21 -0.02 -20.77
N PRO A 44 2.41 -0.11 -20.17
CA PRO A 44 3.39 0.98 -20.12
C PRO A 44 3.77 1.54 -21.48
N ALA A 45 4.04 0.67 -22.45
CA ALA A 45 4.55 1.07 -23.75
C ALA A 45 3.51 1.87 -24.53
N SER A 46 2.27 1.39 -24.58
CA SER A 46 1.14 2.08 -25.21
C SER A 46 0.89 3.47 -24.60
N LEU A 47 1.10 3.63 -23.29
CA LEU A 47 1.00 4.94 -22.64
C LEU A 47 2.09 5.89 -23.13
N LEU A 48 3.35 5.47 -23.08
CA LEU A 48 4.49 6.32 -23.45
C LEU A 48 4.49 6.65 -24.95
N GLN A 49 4.13 5.70 -25.81
CA GLN A 49 4.00 5.92 -27.26
C GLN A 49 2.88 6.91 -27.60
N ALA A 50 1.80 6.96 -26.80
CA ALA A 50 0.78 7.99 -26.96
C ALA A 50 1.28 9.41 -26.64
N HIS A 51 2.49 9.52 -26.06
CA HIS A 51 3.22 10.74 -25.76
C HIS A 51 4.55 10.81 -26.54
N ASP A 52 4.58 10.27 -27.75
CA ASP A 52 5.69 10.35 -28.72
C ASP A 52 7.03 9.75 -28.24
N ALA A 53 7.01 8.89 -27.21
CA ALA A 53 8.19 8.12 -26.84
C ALA A 53 8.44 6.98 -27.84
N ILE A 54 9.71 6.69 -28.10
CA ILE A 54 10.15 5.70 -29.09
C ILE A 54 10.55 4.42 -28.36
N GLN A 55 9.82 3.33 -28.59
CA GLN A 55 10.17 2.03 -28.01
C GLN A 55 11.24 1.33 -28.84
N ALA A 56 12.28 0.84 -28.19
CA ALA A 56 13.28 -0.07 -28.75
C ALA A 56 13.00 -1.52 -28.33
N ASP A 57 13.28 -2.45 -29.23
CA ASP A 57 13.07 -3.90 -29.00
C ASP A 57 14.12 -4.52 -28.06
N ALA A 58 15.27 -3.86 -27.91
CA ALA A 58 16.40 -4.35 -27.13
C ALA A 58 17.18 -3.20 -26.50
N PHE A 59 18.05 -3.54 -25.55
CA PHE A 59 18.95 -2.55 -24.95
C PHE A 59 19.96 -2.05 -26.00
N CYS A 60 20.00 -0.74 -26.21
CA CYS A 60 21.06 -0.02 -26.91
C CYS A 60 21.60 1.12 -26.03
N LYS A 61 22.74 1.73 -26.41
CA LYS A 61 23.41 2.76 -25.61
C LYS A 61 22.74 4.14 -25.76
N GLU A 62 21.89 4.26 -26.77
CA GLU A 62 21.13 5.45 -27.13
C GLU A 62 19.81 5.58 -26.34
N LEU A 63 19.48 4.61 -25.48
CA LEU A 63 18.29 4.66 -24.64
C LEU A 63 18.41 5.76 -23.58
N ASP A 64 17.36 6.57 -23.46
CA ASP A 64 17.23 7.57 -22.40
C ASP A 64 16.89 6.91 -21.06
N PHE A 65 16.05 5.86 -21.10
CA PHE A 65 15.69 5.08 -19.92
C PHE A 65 15.26 3.65 -20.27
N ILE A 66 15.28 2.77 -19.27
CA ILE A 66 14.67 1.44 -19.36
C ILE A 66 13.58 1.28 -18.30
N ILE A 67 12.57 0.49 -18.63
CA ILE A 67 11.47 0.14 -17.75
C ILE A 67 11.64 -1.30 -17.30
N ILE A 68 11.56 -1.55 -16.00
CA ILE A 68 11.73 -2.88 -15.42
C ILE A 68 10.44 -3.34 -14.74
N GLY A 69 9.77 -4.33 -15.33
CA GLY A 69 8.65 -5.02 -14.70
C GLY A 69 9.13 -5.98 -13.61
N PRO A 70 8.34 -6.24 -12.53
CA PRO A 70 8.72 -7.14 -11.45
C PRO A 70 8.80 -8.60 -11.89
N LYS A 71 8.03 -9.01 -12.90
CA LYS A 71 8.01 -10.40 -13.39
C LYS A 71 9.36 -10.78 -14.02
N ARG A 72 9.75 -12.05 -13.87
CA ARG A 72 10.99 -12.58 -14.45
C ARG A 72 10.86 -12.63 -15.97
N GLN A 73 11.85 -12.09 -16.67
CA GLN A 73 11.98 -12.20 -18.12
C GLN A 73 13.45 -12.39 -18.50
N LYS A 74 13.70 -13.13 -19.59
CA LYS A 74 15.02 -13.25 -20.19
C LYS A 74 15.53 -11.87 -20.60
N GLY A 75 16.81 -11.57 -20.33
CA GLY A 75 17.43 -10.29 -20.68
C GLY A 75 17.35 -9.19 -19.62
N LYS A 76 16.44 -9.28 -18.63
CA LYS A 76 16.29 -8.26 -17.56
C LYS A 76 17.59 -8.01 -16.77
N ALA A 77 18.26 -9.08 -16.33
CA ALA A 77 19.51 -8.95 -15.56
C ALA A 77 20.65 -8.35 -16.39
N ASP A 78 20.72 -8.68 -17.69
CA ASP A 78 21.70 -8.11 -18.61
C ASP A 78 21.41 -6.62 -18.88
N ALA A 79 20.14 -6.27 -19.13
CA ALA A 79 19.70 -4.90 -19.33
C ALA A 79 20.00 -4.02 -18.11
N LEU A 80 19.76 -4.50 -16.89
CA LEU A 80 20.12 -3.79 -15.65
C LEU A 80 21.63 -3.54 -15.54
N ARG A 81 22.45 -4.57 -15.81
CA ARG A 81 23.92 -4.44 -15.80
C ARG A 81 24.40 -3.44 -16.83
N ARG A 82 23.82 -3.45 -18.03
CA ARG A 82 24.15 -2.52 -19.12
C ARG A 82 23.69 -1.10 -18.78
N ALA A 83 22.50 -0.94 -18.22
CA ALA A 83 22.00 0.37 -17.79
C ALA A 83 22.93 1.02 -16.78
N GLN A 84 23.35 0.25 -15.76
CA GLN A 84 24.34 0.71 -14.79
C GLN A 84 25.67 1.07 -15.45
N LYS A 85 26.16 0.25 -16.37
CA LYS A 85 27.44 0.48 -17.09
C LYS A 85 27.40 1.76 -17.94
N PHE A 86 26.28 2.06 -18.57
CA PHE A 86 26.14 3.18 -19.51
C PHE A 86 25.45 4.42 -18.90
N GLY A 87 25.07 4.37 -17.62
CA GLY A 87 24.36 5.46 -16.95
C GLY A 87 22.93 5.68 -17.45
N VAL A 88 22.30 4.67 -18.06
CA VAL A 88 20.91 4.75 -18.53
C VAL A 88 19.98 4.70 -17.32
N LYS A 89 19.00 5.61 -17.26
CA LYS A 89 18.04 5.68 -16.16
C LYS A 89 17.21 4.40 -16.09
N VAL A 90 17.06 3.84 -14.90
CA VAL A 90 16.20 2.67 -14.66
C VAL A 90 14.93 3.15 -13.95
N LEU A 91 13.78 2.79 -14.50
CA LEU A 91 12.47 3.00 -13.88
C LEU A 91 11.86 1.63 -13.58
N ASP A 92 11.54 1.34 -12.32
CA ASP A 92 10.72 0.18 -12.01
C ASP A 92 9.21 0.48 -12.18
N GLN A 93 8.36 -0.52 -11.90
CA GLN A 93 6.91 -0.35 -11.97
C GLN A 93 6.40 0.77 -11.05
N VAL A 94 6.95 0.90 -9.84
CA VAL A 94 6.52 1.92 -8.86
C VAL A 94 6.94 3.30 -9.33
N ASP A 95 8.19 3.45 -9.79
CA ASP A 95 8.72 4.69 -10.33
C ASP A 95 7.91 5.16 -11.52
N LEU A 96 7.65 4.26 -12.48
CA LEU A 96 6.90 4.62 -13.68
C LEU A 96 5.49 5.07 -13.32
N LEU A 97 4.76 4.29 -12.51
CA LEU A 97 3.39 4.63 -12.12
C LEU A 97 3.31 5.96 -11.37
N TYR A 98 4.31 6.28 -10.53
CA TYR A 98 4.42 7.58 -9.90
C TYR A 98 4.69 8.68 -10.95
N LEU A 99 5.68 8.50 -11.82
CA LEU A 99 6.06 9.51 -12.80
C LEU A 99 4.96 9.79 -13.83
N THR A 100 4.18 8.77 -14.23
CA THR A 100 3.11 8.90 -15.23
C THR A 100 1.73 9.17 -14.64
N ARG A 101 1.63 9.36 -13.31
CA ARG A 101 0.35 9.55 -12.63
C ARG A 101 -0.43 10.75 -13.19
N PRO A 102 -1.77 10.69 -13.22
CA PRO A 102 -2.57 11.86 -13.50
C PRO A 102 -2.43 12.87 -12.37
N ARG A 103 -2.48 14.16 -12.71
CA ARG A 103 -2.52 15.26 -11.75
C ARG A 103 -3.91 15.39 -11.14
N LEU A 104 -3.99 15.39 -9.82
CA LEU A 104 -5.27 15.40 -9.09
C LEU A 104 -5.54 16.71 -8.35
N GLU A 105 -4.67 17.72 -8.47
CA GLU A 105 -4.91 19.00 -7.83
C GLU A 105 -6.28 19.56 -8.26
N ARG A 106 -7.10 19.93 -7.26
CA ARG A 106 -8.48 20.40 -7.41
C ARG A 106 -9.44 19.39 -8.06
N ALA A 107 -9.07 18.11 -8.14
CA ALA A 107 -10.00 17.08 -8.56
C ALA A 107 -11.06 16.87 -7.49
N ARG A 108 -12.33 16.79 -7.91
CA ARG A 108 -13.48 16.62 -7.03
C ARG A 108 -13.92 15.16 -7.01
N PHE A 109 -13.94 14.55 -5.83
CA PHE A 109 -14.36 13.18 -5.61
C PHE A 109 -15.70 13.13 -4.89
N ALA A 110 -16.60 12.25 -5.32
CA ALA A 110 -17.76 11.82 -4.56
C ALA A 110 -17.66 10.33 -4.26
N PHE A 111 -18.27 9.90 -3.15
CA PHE A 111 -18.24 8.50 -2.70
C PHE A 111 -19.66 7.96 -2.54
N ALA A 112 -19.90 6.73 -3.00
CA ALA A 112 -21.16 6.05 -2.77
C ALA A 112 -20.98 4.53 -2.68
N GLY A 113 -21.82 3.86 -1.89
CA GLY A 113 -21.68 2.43 -1.62
C GLY A 113 -21.04 2.15 -0.27
N GLY A 114 -20.85 0.86 0.04
CA GLY A 114 -20.07 0.45 1.19
C GLY A 114 -18.68 -0.02 0.76
N PHE A 115 -17.68 0.33 1.57
CA PHE A 115 -16.28 0.14 1.26
C PHE A 115 -15.67 -0.98 2.12
N ASP A 116 -14.57 -1.55 1.65
CA ASP A 116 -13.78 -2.56 2.36
C ASP A 116 -12.62 -1.97 3.16
N PHE A 117 -12.07 -0.86 2.71
CA PHE A 117 -10.88 -0.20 3.27
C PHE A 117 -11.14 1.28 3.56
N LEU A 118 -11.93 1.95 2.73
CA LEU A 118 -12.27 3.35 2.97
C LEU A 118 -13.27 3.50 4.12
N PRO A 119 -13.18 4.59 4.91
CA PRO A 119 -14.07 4.77 6.04
C PRO A 119 -15.52 5.01 5.56
N PRO A 120 -16.53 4.47 6.27
CA PRO A 120 -17.94 4.68 5.91
C PRO A 120 -18.36 6.17 5.92
N SER A 121 -17.67 6.98 6.73
CA SER A 121 -17.90 8.42 6.88
C SER A 121 -17.79 9.17 5.55
N LEU A 122 -17.01 8.68 4.58
CA LEU A 122 -16.87 9.33 3.25
C LEU A 122 -18.20 9.54 2.53
N THR A 123 -19.21 8.72 2.82
CA THR A 123 -20.53 8.84 2.16
C THR A 123 -21.45 9.88 2.81
N SER A 124 -21.05 10.45 3.95
CA SER A 124 -21.92 11.29 4.79
C SER A 124 -21.25 12.55 5.33
N GLN A 125 -19.92 12.62 5.30
CA GLN A 125 -19.13 13.73 5.81
C GLN A 125 -18.02 14.11 4.83
N GLN A 126 -17.78 15.41 4.70
CA GLN A 126 -16.62 15.92 3.95
C GLN A 126 -15.36 15.85 4.82
N GLY A 127 -14.19 15.92 4.17
CA GLY A 127 -12.91 16.03 4.88
C GLY A 127 -12.14 14.73 5.00
N TYR A 128 -12.00 13.98 3.90
CA TYR A 128 -11.02 12.90 3.88
C TYR A 128 -9.61 13.52 3.80
N SER A 129 -8.84 13.40 4.87
CA SER A 129 -7.51 14.03 5.01
C SER A 129 -6.60 13.72 3.83
N VAL A 130 -6.64 12.48 3.33
CA VAL A 130 -5.84 12.05 2.18
C VAL A 130 -6.17 12.83 0.90
N LEU A 131 -7.43 13.20 0.68
CA LEU A 131 -7.80 14.07 -0.44
C LEU A 131 -7.27 15.49 -0.23
N ALA A 132 -7.38 16.02 0.98
CA ALA A 132 -6.88 17.35 1.32
C ALA A 132 -5.36 17.45 1.14
N ASP A 133 -4.61 16.44 1.57
CA ASP A 133 -3.15 16.36 1.44
C ASP A 133 -2.67 16.41 -0.02
N ILE A 134 -3.48 15.87 -0.93
CA ILE A 134 -3.21 15.86 -2.38
C ILE A 134 -3.75 17.14 -3.05
N GLY A 135 -4.53 17.96 -2.33
CA GLY A 135 -5.21 19.14 -2.85
C GLY A 135 -6.46 18.82 -3.67
N CYS A 136 -7.06 17.66 -3.45
CA CYS A 136 -8.37 17.27 -3.99
C CYS A 136 -9.50 17.83 -3.13
N GLU A 137 -10.71 17.83 -3.70
CA GLU A 137 -11.95 18.23 -3.02
C GLU A 137 -12.89 17.02 -2.86
N HIS A 138 -13.72 17.05 -1.82
CA HIS A 138 -14.69 16.00 -1.53
C HIS A 138 -16.12 16.55 -1.62
N ASP A 139 -16.88 16.08 -2.61
CA ASP A 139 -18.31 16.31 -2.78
C ASP A 139 -19.14 15.22 -2.07
N LEU A 140 -20.12 15.61 -1.24
CA LEU A 140 -21.04 14.65 -0.61
C LEU A 140 -21.98 13.95 -1.61
N LYS A 141 -22.15 14.53 -2.80
CA LYS A 141 -23.05 14.04 -3.85
C LYS A 141 -22.42 14.30 -5.20
N VAL A 142 -22.74 13.44 -6.16
CA VAL A 142 -22.34 13.64 -7.56
C VAL A 142 -23.02 14.90 -8.11
N THR A 143 -22.22 15.80 -8.65
CA THR A 143 -22.66 17.02 -9.34
C THR A 143 -22.06 17.09 -10.76
N GLU A 144 -22.42 18.11 -11.53
CA GLU A 144 -21.80 18.41 -12.83
C GLU A 144 -20.32 18.76 -12.73
N ALA A 145 -19.87 19.26 -11.57
CA ALA A 145 -18.48 19.61 -11.33
C ALA A 145 -17.63 18.42 -10.88
N THR A 146 -18.25 17.33 -10.42
CA THR A 146 -17.54 16.17 -9.87
C THR A 146 -16.69 15.50 -10.95
N ASP A 147 -15.40 15.30 -10.70
CA ASP A 147 -14.50 14.62 -11.66
C ASP A 147 -14.62 13.10 -11.53
N TYR A 148 -14.68 12.59 -10.29
CA TYR A 148 -14.63 11.16 -9.98
C TYR A 148 -15.74 10.74 -9.02
N LEU A 149 -16.42 9.65 -9.33
CA LEU A 149 -17.28 8.92 -8.39
C LEU A 149 -16.59 7.61 -8.01
N VAL A 150 -16.30 7.43 -6.72
CA VAL A 150 -15.80 6.17 -6.18
C VAL A 150 -16.96 5.32 -5.70
N LEU A 151 -17.13 4.15 -6.31
CA LEU A 151 -18.17 3.18 -5.97
C LEU A 151 -17.59 2.03 -5.14
N GLY A 152 -18.02 1.95 -3.89
CA GLY A 152 -17.70 0.82 -3.01
C GLY A 152 -18.45 -0.44 -3.45
N GLU A 153 -17.84 -1.62 -3.28
CA GLU A 153 -18.42 -2.88 -3.75
C GLU A 153 -19.68 -3.28 -2.98
N LYS A 154 -19.72 -3.02 -1.66
CA LYS A 154 -20.83 -3.39 -0.79
C LYS A 154 -22.08 -2.57 -1.13
N ARG A 155 -23.24 -3.19 -0.90
CA ARG A 155 -24.53 -2.51 -1.04
C ARG A 155 -24.65 -1.43 0.04
N ALA A 156 -24.99 -0.22 -0.38
CA ALA A 156 -25.41 0.85 0.52
C ALA A 156 -26.46 1.71 -0.17
N LYS A 157 -27.22 2.46 0.65
CA LYS A 157 -28.25 3.39 0.17
C LYS A 157 -27.60 4.47 -0.71
N GLY A 158 -28.26 4.84 -1.80
CA GLY A 158 -27.80 5.90 -2.72
C GLY A 158 -26.77 5.48 -3.78
N LYS A 159 -26.21 4.26 -3.71
CA LYS A 159 -25.23 3.77 -4.71
C LYS A 159 -25.76 3.82 -6.15
N ALA A 160 -26.97 3.29 -6.39
CA ALA A 160 -27.56 3.24 -7.72
C ALA A 160 -27.89 4.64 -8.27
N ASP A 161 -28.34 5.55 -7.41
CA ASP A 161 -28.69 6.91 -7.81
C ASP A 161 -27.43 7.73 -8.12
N ALA A 162 -26.38 7.59 -7.30
CA ALA A 162 -25.08 8.21 -7.55
C ALA A 162 -24.48 7.72 -8.88
N GLN A 163 -24.55 6.42 -9.17
CA GLN A 163 -24.09 5.87 -10.44
C GLN A 163 -24.85 6.47 -11.64
N LYS A 164 -26.18 6.55 -11.57
CA LYS A 164 -26.99 7.17 -12.64
C LYS A 164 -26.65 8.65 -12.84
N LEU A 165 -26.41 9.38 -11.76
CA LEU A 165 -25.99 10.79 -11.83
C LEU A 165 -24.60 10.92 -12.47
N ALA A 166 -23.65 10.05 -12.12
CA ALA A 166 -22.33 10.04 -12.72
C ALA A 166 -22.40 9.76 -14.23
N GLU A 167 -23.21 8.80 -14.65
CA GLU A 167 -23.45 8.51 -16.07
C GLU A 167 -24.08 9.72 -16.79
N LYS A 168 -25.07 10.38 -16.18
CA LYS A 168 -25.71 11.59 -16.73
C LYS A 168 -24.71 12.74 -16.92
N HIS A 169 -23.86 12.96 -15.92
CA HIS A 169 -22.89 14.06 -15.90
C HIS A 169 -21.53 13.69 -16.53
N LYS A 170 -21.39 12.45 -17.05
CA LYS A 170 -20.15 11.91 -17.63
C LYS A 170 -18.97 11.94 -16.66
N VAL A 171 -19.23 11.75 -15.38
CA VAL A 171 -18.23 11.64 -14.30
C VAL A 171 -17.50 10.30 -14.42
N SER A 172 -16.19 10.31 -14.20
CA SER A 172 -15.38 9.08 -14.20
C SER A 172 -15.75 8.20 -13.00
N ILE A 173 -16.12 6.94 -13.24
CA ILE A 173 -16.47 6.00 -12.17
C ILE A 173 -15.26 5.12 -11.84
N LEU A 174 -14.86 5.10 -10.56
CA LEU A 174 -13.78 4.28 -10.02
C LEU A 174 -14.35 3.20 -9.11
N THR A 175 -13.73 2.02 -9.13
CA THR A 175 -13.84 1.08 -8.01
C THR A 175 -13.02 1.59 -6.83
N GLU A 176 -13.28 1.06 -5.64
CA GLU A 176 -12.46 1.34 -4.46
C GLU A 176 -10.97 1.04 -4.71
N ASP A 177 -10.65 -0.12 -5.30
CA ASP A 177 -9.28 -0.47 -5.67
C ASP A 177 -8.65 0.52 -6.65
N ALA A 178 -9.40 0.97 -7.67
CA ALA A 178 -8.90 1.94 -8.63
C ALA A 178 -8.65 3.31 -7.99
N PHE A 179 -9.48 3.70 -7.02
CA PHE A 179 -9.29 4.93 -6.25
C PHE A 179 -8.06 4.84 -5.34
N LEU A 180 -7.93 3.78 -4.55
CA LEU A 180 -6.77 3.54 -3.70
C LEU A 180 -5.51 3.48 -4.56
N ASP A 181 -5.62 2.88 -5.75
CA ASP A 181 -4.54 2.83 -6.70
C ASP A 181 -4.10 4.22 -7.19
N LEU A 182 -5.08 5.10 -7.39
CA LEU A 182 -4.91 6.44 -7.94
C LEU A 182 -4.24 7.34 -6.90
N ILE A 183 -4.75 7.30 -5.68
CA ILE A 183 -4.26 8.05 -4.53
C ILE A 183 -2.87 7.58 -4.10
N GLY A 184 -2.64 6.26 -4.02
CA GLY A 184 -1.35 5.70 -3.63
C GLY A 184 -0.20 6.07 -4.57
N ASN A 185 -0.50 6.36 -5.83
CA ASN A 185 0.48 6.81 -6.81
C ASN A 185 0.75 8.31 -6.74
N GLN A 186 -0.02 9.10 -5.98
CA GLN A 186 0.26 10.53 -5.77
C GLN A 186 1.41 10.77 -4.80
N VAL A 187 1.68 9.81 -3.93
CA VAL A 187 2.72 9.92 -2.91
C VAL A 187 4.05 9.43 -3.45
N ALA A 188 5.11 10.21 -3.20
CA ALA A 188 6.45 9.86 -3.64
C ALA A 188 6.86 8.49 -3.07
N PRO A 189 7.55 7.64 -3.86
CA PRO A 189 7.83 6.27 -3.45
C PRO A 189 8.58 6.14 -2.12
N ASP A 190 9.35 7.18 -1.76
CA ASP A 190 10.25 7.33 -0.61
C ASP A 190 9.70 8.19 0.53
N LYS A 191 8.46 8.72 0.41
CA LYS A 191 7.86 9.61 1.42
C LYS A 191 6.52 9.09 1.90
N LEU A 192 6.52 7.90 2.50
CA LEU A 192 5.31 7.33 3.06
C LEU A 192 4.94 7.95 4.40
N ASN A 193 3.65 8.14 4.57
CA ASN A 193 2.96 8.34 5.84
C ASN A 193 2.10 7.11 6.13
N PHE A 194 1.38 7.09 7.26
CA PHE A 194 0.50 5.98 7.63
C PHE A 194 -0.50 5.61 6.52
N GLN A 195 -1.25 6.61 6.01
CA GLN A 195 -2.30 6.38 5.02
C GLN A 195 -1.75 5.83 3.70
N SER A 196 -0.66 6.43 3.19
CA SER A 196 -0.01 5.96 1.96
C SER A 196 0.71 4.62 2.12
N LEU A 197 1.19 4.29 3.33
CA LEU A 197 1.67 2.96 3.67
C LEU A 197 0.55 1.92 3.57
N VAL A 198 -0.61 2.19 4.19
CA VAL A 198 -1.77 1.29 4.14
C VAL A 198 -2.17 1.01 2.69
N ILE A 199 -2.32 2.06 1.89
CA ILE A 199 -2.66 1.96 0.47
C ILE A 199 -1.62 1.13 -0.29
N LYS A 200 -0.33 1.34 -0.05
CA LYS A 200 0.73 0.57 -0.70
C LYS A 200 0.77 -0.89 -0.25
N LEU A 201 0.53 -1.17 1.03
CA LEU A 201 0.53 -2.54 1.55
C LEU A 201 -0.63 -3.34 0.96
N GLN A 202 -1.81 -2.75 0.78
CA GLN A 202 -2.96 -3.42 0.17
C GLN A 202 -2.65 -4.02 -1.21
N ARG A 203 -1.76 -3.35 -1.97
CA ARG A 203 -1.34 -3.78 -3.30
C ARG A 203 -0.26 -4.86 -3.30
N THR A 204 0.43 -5.01 -2.18
CA THR A 204 1.68 -5.76 -2.12
C THR A 204 1.57 -7.02 -1.28
N ILE A 205 0.70 -7.02 -0.26
CA ILE A 205 0.45 -8.17 0.60
C ILE A 205 -1.00 -8.65 0.47
N ASP A 206 -1.31 -9.78 1.11
CA ASP A 206 -2.68 -10.30 1.20
C ASP A 206 -3.63 -9.24 1.82
N PRO A 207 -4.60 -8.71 1.04
CA PRO A 207 -5.50 -7.67 1.52
C PRO A 207 -6.33 -8.10 2.73
N SER A 208 -6.61 -9.41 2.87
CA SER A 208 -7.39 -9.93 3.99
C SER A 208 -6.64 -9.82 5.33
N ARG A 209 -5.31 -9.92 5.30
CA ARG A 209 -4.47 -9.78 6.50
C ARG A 209 -4.33 -8.33 6.92
N LEU A 210 -4.10 -7.45 5.95
CA LEU A 210 -4.08 -6.01 6.20
C LEU A 210 -5.41 -5.54 6.76
N ARG A 211 -6.53 -5.94 6.15
CA ARG A 211 -7.87 -5.60 6.63
C ARG A 211 -8.10 -6.07 8.07
N LYS A 212 -7.71 -7.30 8.41
CA LYS A 212 -7.82 -7.82 9.79
C LYS A 212 -6.96 -7.03 10.78
N ALA A 213 -5.78 -6.56 10.37
CA ALA A 213 -4.92 -5.76 11.22
C ALA A 213 -5.49 -4.35 11.46
N LEU A 214 -6.00 -3.70 10.41
CA LEU A 214 -6.69 -2.42 10.52
C LEU A 214 -7.97 -2.53 11.35
N GLN A 215 -8.77 -3.57 11.10
CA GLN A 215 -9.99 -3.82 11.88
C GLN A 215 -9.67 -4.00 13.36
N MET A 216 -8.59 -4.71 13.70
CA MET A 216 -8.14 -4.79 15.09
C MET A 216 -7.94 -3.38 15.66
N LEU A 217 -7.09 -2.58 15.02
CA LEU A 217 -6.77 -1.21 15.47
C LEU A 217 -7.98 -0.27 15.53
N GLN A 218 -8.99 -0.47 14.68
CA GLN A 218 -10.24 0.31 14.66
C GLN A 218 -11.28 -0.14 15.70
N ASP A 219 -11.20 -1.37 16.19
CA ASP A 219 -12.22 -1.93 17.09
C ASP A 219 -11.94 -1.63 18.57
N ASP A 220 -10.68 -1.49 18.97
CA ASP A 220 -10.29 -1.31 20.37
C ASP A 220 -8.93 -0.64 20.53
N SER A 221 -8.65 -0.10 21.71
CA SER A 221 -7.34 0.40 22.09
C SER A 221 -6.39 -0.75 22.45
N PHE A 222 -5.14 -0.65 22.02
CA PHE A 222 -4.10 -1.65 22.30
C PHE A 222 -2.90 -1.02 22.96
N ASN A 223 -2.31 -1.78 23.89
CA ASN A 223 -0.98 -1.49 24.38
C ASN A 223 0.05 -2.17 23.48
N LEU A 224 0.84 -1.37 22.78
CA LEU A 224 1.95 -1.83 21.96
C LEU A 224 3.25 -1.62 22.72
N TYR A 225 3.85 -2.72 23.13
CA TYR A 225 5.22 -2.72 23.63
C TYR A 225 6.15 -3.06 22.48
N SER A 226 7.21 -2.28 22.29
CA SER A 226 8.14 -2.54 21.20
C SER A 226 9.57 -2.26 21.61
N ASP A 227 10.48 -2.94 20.91
CA ASP A 227 11.90 -2.67 20.88
C ASP A 227 12.35 -2.86 19.43
N HIS A 228 13.08 -1.89 18.88
CA HIS A 228 13.46 -1.92 17.49
C HIS A 228 14.77 -1.19 17.24
N ASP A 229 15.51 -1.69 16.26
CA ASP A 229 16.72 -1.08 15.73
C ASP A 229 16.64 -1.02 14.20
N ASP A 230 17.79 -0.87 13.54
CA ASP A 230 17.87 -0.85 12.09
C ASP A 230 17.78 -2.23 11.42
N LEU A 231 17.85 -3.31 12.21
CA LEU A 231 17.89 -4.68 11.74
C LEU A 231 16.62 -5.46 12.04
N GLN A 232 15.91 -5.14 13.13
CA GLN A 232 14.72 -5.87 13.54
C GLN A 232 13.79 -5.03 14.43
N ILE A 233 12.56 -5.52 14.55
CA ILE A 233 11.60 -5.13 15.56
C ILE A 233 11.07 -6.36 16.28
N THR A 234 11.05 -6.30 17.61
CA THR A 234 10.27 -7.17 18.48
C THR A 234 9.22 -6.38 19.23
N GLY A 235 8.14 -7.04 19.63
CA GLY A 235 7.14 -6.37 20.44
C GLY A 235 6.07 -7.30 20.97
N ILE A 236 5.23 -6.73 21.83
CA ILE A 236 4.01 -7.35 22.36
C ILE A 236 2.84 -6.47 21.94
N ILE A 237 1.81 -7.12 21.41
CA ILE A 237 0.50 -6.51 21.18
C ILE A 237 -0.54 -7.28 21.98
N SER A 238 -1.35 -6.57 22.77
CA SER A 238 -2.49 -7.18 23.47
C SER A 238 -3.46 -7.80 22.46
N SER A 239 -4.17 -8.86 22.85
CA SER A 239 -5.12 -9.56 21.99
C SER A 239 -6.55 -9.34 22.46
N GLN A 240 -7.44 -8.98 21.53
CA GLN A 240 -8.88 -8.90 21.76
C GLN A 240 -9.53 -10.30 21.92
N SER A 241 -8.88 -11.36 21.44
CA SER A 241 -9.46 -12.71 21.41
C SER A 241 -9.10 -13.49 22.68
N GLY A 242 -10.10 -14.03 23.38
CA GLY A 242 -9.95 -14.77 24.65
C GLY A 242 -9.10 -16.06 24.60
N TYR A 243 -8.37 -16.33 23.51
CA TYR A 243 -7.40 -17.43 23.40
C TYR A 243 -6.03 -17.08 23.97
N SER A 244 -5.63 -15.81 23.93
CA SER A 244 -4.41 -15.31 24.54
C SER A 244 -4.56 -13.82 24.85
N THR A 245 -3.93 -13.35 25.92
CA THR A 245 -4.00 -11.95 26.36
C THR A 245 -3.08 -11.04 25.53
N ALA A 246 -2.02 -11.58 24.95
CA ALA A 246 -1.09 -10.84 24.10
C ALA A 246 -0.30 -11.76 23.16
N TYR A 247 0.35 -11.18 22.15
CA TYR A 247 1.20 -11.90 21.21
C TYR A 247 2.58 -11.24 21.15
N SER A 248 3.64 -12.06 21.23
CA SER A 248 4.99 -11.61 20.88
C SER A 248 5.16 -11.66 19.37
N CYS A 249 5.69 -10.58 18.79
CA CYS A 249 5.91 -10.40 17.36
C CYS A 249 7.39 -10.13 17.08
N LEU A 250 7.88 -10.61 15.95
CA LEU A 250 9.21 -10.35 15.40
C LEU A 250 9.10 -10.11 13.89
N LEU A 251 9.80 -9.10 13.39
CA LEU A 251 10.11 -8.91 11.98
C LEU A 251 11.52 -8.33 11.85
N ASP A 252 12.34 -8.86 10.93
CA ASP A 252 13.64 -8.30 10.61
C ASP A 252 13.69 -7.65 9.22
N HIS A 253 14.78 -6.94 8.95
CA HIS A 253 15.01 -6.20 7.72
C HIS A 253 15.15 -7.09 6.48
N GLU A 254 15.48 -8.38 6.65
CA GLU A 254 15.51 -9.37 5.57
C GLU A 254 14.11 -9.93 5.29
N GLY A 255 13.13 -9.65 6.16
CA GLY A 255 11.78 -10.15 6.05
C GLY A 255 11.55 -11.47 6.77
N SER A 256 12.48 -11.94 7.61
CA SER A 256 12.19 -13.03 8.54
C SER A 256 11.22 -12.54 9.60
N TYR A 257 10.21 -13.36 9.91
CA TYR A 257 9.15 -12.96 10.82
C TYR A 257 8.70 -14.12 11.69
N SER A 258 8.19 -13.81 12.87
CA SER A 258 7.52 -14.79 13.72
C SER A 258 6.54 -14.12 14.70
N CYS A 259 5.65 -14.92 15.24
CA CYS A 259 4.63 -14.49 16.19
C CYS A 259 4.15 -15.69 17.03
N CYS A 260 4.06 -15.52 18.34
CA CYS A 260 3.60 -16.57 19.25
C CYS A 260 2.76 -16.04 20.42
N ASP A 261 1.96 -16.92 21.00
CA ASP A 261 1.34 -16.70 22.30
C ASP A 261 2.37 -16.84 23.44
N ASP A 262 1.91 -16.73 24.69
CA ASP A 262 2.72 -16.81 25.91
C ASP A 262 3.27 -18.21 26.20
N GLY A 263 2.65 -19.24 25.62
CA GLY A 263 3.15 -20.62 25.58
C GLY A 263 4.20 -20.87 24.51
N LEU A 264 4.62 -19.83 23.77
CA LEU A 264 5.48 -19.91 22.58
C LEU A 264 4.87 -20.76 21.45
N ASN A 265 3.56 -20.98 21.47
CA ASN A 265 2.88 -21.62 20.36
C ASN A 265 2.74 -20.61 19.22
N LYS A 266 3.05 -21.09 18.02
CA LYS A 266 3.02 -20.27 16.82
C LYS A 266 1.62 -19.72 16.56
N CYS A 267 1.53 -18.45 16.21
CA CYS A 267 0.26 -17.85 15.78
C CYS A 267 -0.30 -18.57 14.55
N MET A 268 -1.57 -18.98 14.62
CA MET A 268 -2.30 -19.64 13.53
C MET A 268 -2.31 -18.80 12.24
N GLY A 269 -2.26 -17.46 12.35
CA GLY A 269 -2.19 -16.56 11.20
C GLY A 269 -0.88 -16.65 10.40
N MET A 270 0.09 -17.43 10.86
CA MET A 270 1.34 -17.72 10.17
C MET A 270 1.39 -19.15 9.59
N ASP A 271 0.33 -19.95 9.76
CA ASP A 271 0.33 -21.31 9.23
C ASP A 271 0.24 -21.36 7.72
N ASN A 272 0.88 -22.39 7.15
CA ASN A 272 1.05 -22.55 5.70
C ASN A 272 -0.29 -22.56 4.95
N MET A 273 -1.39 -22.87 5.63
CA MET A 273 -2.75 -22.81 5.09
C MET A 273 -3.16 -21.38 4.67
N TYR A 274 -2.60 -20.35 5.31
CA TYR A 274 -2.90 -18.95 5.02
C TYR A 274 -1.87 -18.29 4.09
N GLY A 275 -0.84 -19.00 3.64
CA GLY A 275 0.21 -18.49 2.73
C GLY A 275 1.42 -17.83 3.42
N ARG A 276 2.32 -17.26 2.60
CA ARG A 276 3.53 -16.53 3.06
C ARG A 276 3.19 -15.12 3.56
N GLY A 277 4.10 -14.51 4.31
CA GLY A 277 3.98 -13.16 4.86
C GLY A 277 3.59 -13.12 6.34
N ILE A 278 3.71 -11.94 6.93
CA ILE A 278 3.46 -11.69 8.35
C ILE A 278 1.96 -11.80 8.73
N CYS A 279 1.68 -12.11 9.99
CA CYS A 279 0.31 -12.25 10.49
C CYS A 279 -0.34 -10.88 10.82
N LYS A 280 -1.64 -10.89 11.13
CA LYS A 280 -2.37 -9.66 11.50
C LYS A 280 -1.83 -8.97 12.76
N HIS A 281 -1.29 -9.71 13.74
CA HIS A 281 -0.75 -9.13 14.97
C HIS A 281 0.54 -8.35 14.70
N THR A 282 1.45 -8.94 13.92
CA THR A 282 2.67 -8.25 13.48
C THR A 282 2.32 -7.03 12.64
N LEU A 283 1.34 -7.13 11.73
CA LEU A 283 0.88 -5.96 10.96
C LEU A 283 0.30 -4.87 11.86
N ALA A 284 -0.57 -5.21 12.81
CA ALA A 284 -1.18 -4.25 13.71
C ALA A 284 -0.13 -3.54 14.58
N LEU A 285 0.86 -4.29 15.10
CA LEU A 285 2.01 -3.72 15.83
C LEU A 285 2.74 -2.67 14.97
N LEU A 286 3.13 -3.03 13.74
CA LEU A 286 3.87 -2.15 12.84
C LEU A 286 3.05 -0.91 12.45
N LEU A 287 1.78 -1.10 12.11
CA LEU A 287 0.87 -0.03 11.70
C LEU A 287 0.61 0.95 12.85
N GLY A 288 0.41 0.46 14.06
CA GLY A 288 0.24 1.32 15.22
C GLY A 288 1.49 2.13 15.55
N LEU A 289 2.68 1.54 15.42
CA LEU A 289 3.95 2.25 15.60
C LEU A 289 4.20 3.29 14.51
N VAL A 290 3.79 3.05 13.26
CA VAL A 290 3.87 4.07 12.21
C VAL A 290 2.92 5.22 12.49
N ASN A 291 1.67 4.92 12.89
CA ASN A 291 0.67 5.95 13.12
C ASN A 291 1.05 6.89 14.29
N SER A 292 1.67 6.34 15.33
CA SER A 292 2.19 7.10 16.48
C SER A 292 3.56 7.77 16.24
N GLY A 293 4.16 7.58 15.06
CA GLY A 293 5.48 8.12 14.73
C GLY A 293 6.67 7.37 15.36
N GLY A 294 6.44 6.21 15.98
CA GLY A 294 7.50 5.33 16.51
C GLY A 294 8.32 4.62 15.42
N LEU A 295 7.76 4.43 14.23
CA LEU A 295 8.46 3.84 13.07
C LEU A 295 8.28 4.64 11.78
N ASP A 296 9.33 4.65 10.97
CA ASP A 296 9.27 5.16 9.59
C ASP A 296 8.45 4.24 8.68
N ALA A 297 7.47 4.81 8.00
CA ALA A 297 6.56 4.10 7.11
C ALA A 297 7.29 3.43 5.93
N ASN A 298 8.36 4.04 5.41
CA ASN A 298 9.14 3.45 4.31
C ASN A 298 9.89 2.19 4.76
N ARG A 299 10.51 2.23 5.95
CA ARG A 299 11.15 1.08 6.58
C ARG A 299 10.17 -0.07 6.73
N VAL A 300 9.01 0.20 7.32
CA VAL A 300 7.95 -0.80 7.52
C VAL A 300 7.48 -1.38 6.19
N PHE A 301 7.22 -0.54 5.18
CA PHE A 301 6.86 -1.02 3.85
C PHE A 301 7.90 -2.01 3.33
N ARG A 302 9.18 -1.64 3.29
CA ARG A 302 10.26 -2.50 2.78
C ARG A 302 10.34 -3.85 3.51
N TRP A 303 10.29 -3.85 4.84
CA TRP A 303 10.39 -5.07 5.64
C TRP A 303 9.18 -5.99 5.43
N VAL A 304 7.98 -5.41 5.36
CA VAL A 304 6.75 -6.18 5.09
C VAL A 304 6.78 -6.78 3.67
N VAL A 305 7.22 -6.02 2.66
CA VAL A 305 7.38 -6.55 1.29
C VAL A 305 8.40 -7.69 1.27
N ALA A 306 9.55 -7.53 1.94
CA ALA A 306 10.56 -8.60 2.04
C ALA A 306 9.94 -9.88 2.63
N SER A 307 9.10 -9.76 3.66
CA SER A 307 8.46 -10.91 4.31
C SER A 307 7.59 -11.78 3.38
N THR A 308 7.11 -11.23 2.26
CA THR A 308 6.31 -11.99 1.29
C THR A 308 7.08 -13.14 0.64
N GLN A 309 8.41 -13.04 0.61
CA GLN A 309 9.29 -14.07 0.04
C GLN A 309 9.68 -15.13 1.09
N HIS A 310 9.51 -14.83 2.37
CA HIS A 310 9.96 -15.67 3.47
C HIS A 310 8.83 -16.54 4.03
N ARG A 311 9.22 -17.57 4.77
CA ARG A 311 8.32 -18.32 5.65
C ARG A 311 8.59 -17.88 7.08
N ALA A 312 7.60 -18.07 7.95
CA ALA A 312 7.77 -17.79 9.37
C ALA A 312 9.01 -18.53 9.91
N GLY A 313 9.83 -17.81 10.67
CA GLY A 313 11.03 -18.33 11.32
C GLY A 313 10.66 -19.48 12.27
N LYS A 314 11.45 -20.54 12.23
CA LYS A 314 11.25 -21.76 13.03
C LYS A 314 12.52 -22.22 13.75
N ASP A 315 13.61 -21.48 13.61
CA ASP A 315 14.88 -21.82 14.24
C ASP A 315 14.87 -21.42 15.73
N ASP A 316 15.78 -22.03 16.48
CA ASP A 316 15.90 -21.79 17.92
C ASP A 316 16.22 -20.32 18.22
N THR A 317 16.98 -19.66 17.35
CA THR A 317 17.28 -18.22 17.45
C THR A 317 16.00 -17.37 17.45
N THR A 318 15.06 -17.64 16.54
CA THR A 318 13.78 -16.93 16.49
C THR A 318 12.96 -17.19 17.75
N LYS A 319 12.93 -18.43 18.22
CA LYS A 319 12.20 -18.81 19.44
C LYS A 319 12.77 -18.13 20.68
N ASP A 320 14.09 -18.04 20.80
CA ASP A 320 14.78 -17.35 21.89
C ASP A 320 14.47 -15.84 21.91
N LYS A 321 14.42 -15.19 20.74
CA LYS A 321 14.04 -13.77 20.64
C LYS A 321 12.61 -13.52 21.13
N LEU A 322 11.67 -14.38 20.73
CA LEU A 322 10.28 -14.29 21.19
C LEU A 322 10.17 -14.56 22.69
N ALA A 323 10.86 -15.59 23.21
CA ALA A 323 10.90 -15.91 24.62
C ALA A 323 11.47 -14.77 25.47
N LYS A 324 12.55 -14.12 25.02
CA LYS A 324 13.11 -12.92 25.67
C LYS A 324 12.12 -11.77 25.71
N THR A 325 11.38 -11.55 24.61
CA THR A 325 10.35 -10.51 24.54
C THR A 325 9.22 -10.77 25.53
N TRP A 326 8.80 -12.03 25.68
CA TRP A 326 7.83 -12.46 26.69
C TRP A 326 8.34 -12.32 28.12
N LEU A 327 9.59 -12.71 28.40
CA LEU A 327 10.19 -12.55 29.72
C LEU A 327 10.22 -11.06 30.13
N ARG A 328 10.56 -10.17 29.19
CA ARG A 328 10.54 -8.72 29.42
C ARG A 328 9.13 -8.22 29.72
N TYR A 329 8.14 -8.68 28.96
CA TYR A 329 6.74 -8.31 29.18
C TYR A 329 6.23 -8.76 30.55
N LYS A 330 6.49 -10.02 30.93
CA LYS A 330 6.12 -10.56 32.24
C LYS A 330 6.85 -9.86 33.40
N GLY A 331 8.11 -9.50 33.21
CA GLY A 331 8.85 -8.67 34.17
C GLY A 331 8.24 -7.28 34.32
N MET A 332 7.73 -6.68 33.24
CA MET A 332 6.97 -5.43 33.30
C MET A 332 5.63 -5.60 34.04
N GLU A 333 4.85 -6.63 33.73
CA GLU A 333 3.58 -6.91 34.44
C GLU A 333 3.80 -7.15 35.95
N ALA A 334 4.95 -7.73 36.33
CA ALA A 334 5.37 -7.92 37.71
C ALA A 334 5.94 -6.65 38.39
N GLY A 335 6.11 -5.55 37.65
CA GLY A 335 6.72 -4.31 38.15
C GLY A 335 8.25 -4.38 38.32
N GLU A 336 8.90 -5.40 37.76
CA GLU A 336 10.36 -5.60 37.80
C GLU A 336 11.10 -4.79 36.73
N ILE A 337 10.41 -4.43 35.64
CA ILE A 337 10.98 -3.70 34.49
C ILE A 337 10.07 -2.52 34.13
N ASP A 338 10.64 -1.31 34.01
CA ASP A 338 9.93 -0.17 33.40
C ASP A 338 10.00 -0.28 31.88
N TRP A 339 8.96 -0.86 31.27
CA TRP A 339 8.77 -0.90 29.82
C TRP A 339 7.38 -0.35 29.53
N ARG A 340 7.28 0.85 28.99
CA ARG A 340 5.99 1.52 28.80
C ARG A 340 5.40 1.20 27.43
N PRO A 341 4.09 0.91 27.35
CA PRO A 341 3.43 0.75 26.06
C PRO A 341 3.20 2.10 25.39
N MET A 342 3.01 2.04 24.08
CA MET A 342 2.26 3.04 23.33
C MET A 342 0.81 2.55 23.20
N GLU A 343 -0.15 3.38 23.60
CA GLU A 343 -1.58 3.07 23.48
C GLU A 343 -2.11 3.54 22.12
N THR A 344 -2.80 2.66 21.40
CA THR A 344 -3.47 3.01 20.14
C THR A 344 -4.84 3.62 20.40
N ILE A 345 -5.24 4.59 19.59
CA ILE A 345 -6.57 5.22 19.64
C ILE A 345 -7.34 4.80 18.39
N PRO A 346 -8.47 4.07 18.50
CA PRO A 346 -9.23 3.56 17.36
C PRO A 346 -9.58 4.59 16.30
N GLU A 347 -9.92 5.80 16.73
CA GLU A 347 -10.31 6.91 15.87
C GLU A 347 -9.21 7.33 14.89
N ASP A 348 -7.94 7.09 15.21
CA ASP A 348 -6.80 7.48 14.37
C ASP A 348 -6.61 6.55 13.16
N TYR A 349 -7.36 5.45 13.07
CA TYR A 349 -7.21 4.43 12.01
C TYR A 349 -8.33 4.47 10.96
N TYR A 350 -9.19 5.49 10.97
CA TYR A 350 -10.26 5.68 9.97
C TYR A 350 -9.83 6.53 8.77
#